data_AF-A0A671EUZ4-F1
#
_entry.id   AF-A0A671EUZ4-F1
#
_cell.length_a   1.000
_cell.length_b   1.000
_cell.length_c   1.000
_cell.angle_alpha   90.00
_cell.angle_beta   90.00
_cell.angle_gamma   90.00
#
_symmetry.space_group_name_H-M   'P 1'
#
loop_
_entity.id
_entity.type
_entity.pdbx_description
1 polymer ?
#
loop_
_entity_poly.entity_id
_entity_poly.type
_entity_poly.pdbx_seq_one_letter_code
_entity_poly.pdbx_strand_id
1 'polypeptide(L)'
;MRARAWAMVLTAQLWLRSRLTRRCWRVQEVPKHATLWINRITAASQEHGPKYPAFIVNLVKCQVELHRKVLADLAIYEPKTFRSLAALAKRRRQEGFAAALGAWKEPEGIFSRVAQYH
;
A
#
# COMPACT_ATOMS: atom_id res chain seq x y z
N MET A 1 -48.98 -28.13 -22.58
CA MET A 1 -47.65 -27.70 -23.08
C MET A 1 -47.24 -26.30 -22.57
N ARG A 2 -47.34 -25.96 -21.27
CA ARG A 2 -46.99 -24.62 -20.74
C ARG A 2 -45.94 -24.60 -19.61
N ALA A 3 -45.60 -25.76 -19.03
CA ALA A 3 -44.69 -25.86 -17.88
C ALA A 3 -43.19 -25.72 -18.24
N ARG A 4 -42.80 -25.99 -19.50
CA ARG A 4 -41.38 -25.97 -19.93
C ARG A 4 -40.87 -24.55 -20.22
N ALA A 5 -41.75 -23.63 -20.61
CA ALA A 5 -41.39 -22.25 -20.92
C ALA A 5 -41.02 -21.43 -19.67
N TRP A 6 -41.68 -21.68 -18.54
CA TRP A 6 -41.41 -20.97 -17.28
C TRP A 6 -40.10 -21.40 -16.62
N ALA A 7 -39.71 -22.67 -16.75
CA ALA A 7 -38.42 -23.16 -16.28
C ALA A 7 -37.25 -22.47 -17.00
N MET A 8 -37.36 -22.23 -18.32
CA MET A 8 -36.33 -21.53 -19.10
C MET A 8 -36.17 -20.07 -18.66
N VAL A 9 -37.26 -19.35 -18.42
CA VAL A 9 -37.23 -17.95 -17.94
C VAL A 9 -36.59 -17.88 -16.54
N LEU A 10 -36.93 -18.81 -15.64
CA LEU A 10 -36.34 -18.87 -14.30
C LEU A 10 -34.84 -19.19 -14.35
N THR A 11 -34.41 -20.09 -15.23
CA THR A 11 -32.99 -20.41 -15.44
C THR A 11 -32.21 -19.22 -16.03
N ALA A 12 -32.82 -18.43 -16.92
CA ALA A 12 -32.19 -17.24 -17.49
C ALA A 12 -32.02 -16.12 -16.45
N GLN A 13 -33.02 -15.88 -15.59
CA GLN A 13 -32.94 -14.91 -14.50
C GLN A 13 -31.91 -15.29 -13.43
N LEU A 14 -31.85 -16.57 -13.05
CA LEU A 14 -30.82 -17.10 -12.14
C LEU A 14 -29.43 -17.03 -12.77
N TRP A 15 -29.31 -17.30 -14.08
CA TRP A 15 -28.05 -17.21 -14.81
C TRP A 15 -27.54 -15.76 -14.92
N LEU A 16 -28.42 -14.78 -15.21
CA LEU A 16 -28.04 -13.37 -15.28
C LEU A 16 -27.62 -12.82 -13.90
N ARG A 17 -28.29 -13.25 -12.82
CA ARG A 17 -27.88 -12.97 -11.43
C ARG A 17 -26.50 -13.57 -11.13
N SER A 18 -26.24 -14.81 -11.59
CA SER A 18 -24.94 -15.50 -11.41
C SER A 18 -23.78 -14.91 -12.23
N ARG A 19 -24.08 -14.16 -13.30
CA ARG A 19 -23.08 -13.51 -14.17
C ARG A 19 -22.65 -12.14 -13.61
N LEU A 20 -23.58 -11.42 -12.99
CA LEU A 20 -23.30 -10.18 -12.26
C LEU A 20 -22.53 -10.41 -10.95
N THR A 21 -22.81 -11.51 -10.23
CA THR A 21 -22.11 -11.83 -8.98
C THR A 21 -20.60 -12.01 -9.16
N ARG A 22 -20.11 -12.52 -10.31
CA ARG A 22 -18.67 -12.67 -10.55
C ARG A 22 -17.92 -11.34 -10.74
N ARG A 23 -18.52 -10.38 -11.45
CA ARG A 23 -17.92 -9.05 -11.66
C ARG A 23 -17.89 -8.25 -10.37
N CYS A 24 -18.97 -8.28 -9.60
CA CYS A 24 -19.04 -7.62 -8.29
C CYS A 24 -18.06 -8.26 -7.28
N TRP A 25 -17.82 -9.57 -7.36
CA TRP A 25 -16.83 -10.26 -6.53
C TRP A 25 -15.39 -9.82 -6.82
N ARG A 26 -14.96 -9.82 -8.08
CA ARG A 26 -13.59 -9.41 -8.47
C ARG A 26 -13.27 -7.97 -8.06
N VAL A 27 -14.27 -7.08 -8.11
CA VAL A 27 -14.13 -5.68 -7.71
C VAL A 27 -14.04 -5.52 -6.18
N GLN A 28 -14.61 -6.44 -5.40
CA GLN A 28 -14.58 -6.39 -3.93
C GLN A 28 -13.33 -7.01 -3.29
N GLU A 29 -12.61 -7.91 -3.96
CA GLU A 29 -11.43 -8.58 -3.37
C GLU A 29 -10.21 -7.64 -3.31
N VAL A 30 -9.93 -6.91 -4.38
CA VAL A 30 -8.78 -6.00 -4.49
C VAL A 30 -8.69 -4.98 -3.34
N PRO A 31 -9.76 -4.25 -2.96
CA PRO A 31 -9.67 -3.28 -1.86
C PRO A 31 -9.45 -3.95 -0.48
N LYS A 32 -10.02 -5.14 -0.24
CA LYS A 32 -9.86 -5.86 1.05
C LYS A 32 -8.40 -6.19 1.35
N HIS A 33 -7.65 -6.61 0.32
CA HIS A 33 -6.23 -6.91 0.47
C HIS A 33 -5.38 -5.66 0.75
N ALA A 34 -5.70 -4.53 0.12
CA ALA A 34 -4.99 -3.28 0.34
C ALA A 34 -5.14 -2.76 1.78
N THR A 35 -6.36 -2.80 2.34
CA THR A 35 -6.63 -2.39 3.72
C THR A 35 -5.84 -3.23 4.73
N LEU A 36 -5.79 -4.56 4.52
CA LEU A 36 -5.05 -5.45 5.40
C LEU A 36 -3.55 -5.15 5.43
N TRP A 37 -2.94 -4.90 4.26
CA TRP A 37 -1.52 -4.56 4.18
C TRP A 37 -1.22 -3.23 4.87
N ILE A 38 -2.07 -2.22 4.71
CA ILE A 38 -1.91 -0.94 5.40
C ILE A 38 -1.94 -1.14 6.92
N ASN A 39 -2.89 -1.94 7.42
CA ASN A 39 -3.00 -2.21 8.85
C ASN A 39 -1.74 -2.92 9.40
N ARG A 40 -1.24 -3.92 8.68
CA ARG A 40 0.01 -4.64 9.04
C ARG A 40 1.22 -3.70 9.07
N ILE A 41 1.40 -2.89 8.02
CA ILE A 41 2.49 -1.93 7.96
C ILE A 41 2.34 -0.88 9.07
N THR A 42 1.10 -0.47 9.37
CA THR A 42 0.84 0.51 10.45
C THR A 42 1.26 -0.04 11.81
N ALA A 43 0.92 -1.30 12.12
CA ALA A 43 1.36 -1.96 13.35
C ALA A 43 2.89 -2.05 13.43
N ALA A 44 3.55 -2.58 12.39
CA ALA A 44 5.02 -2.68 12.36
C ALA A 44 5.72 -1.31 12.42
N SER A 45 5.14 -0.29 11.78
CA SER A 45 5.68 1.08 11.83
C SER A 45 5.55 1.67 13.24
N GLN A 46 4.47 1.38 13.96
CA GLN A 46 4.31 1.82 15.36
C GLN A 46 5.36 1.21 16.28
N GLU A 47 5.69 -0.08 16.12
CA GLU A 47 6.75 -0.74 16.89
C GLU A 47 8.13 -0.09 16.70
N HIS A 48 8.41 0.38 15.49
CA HIS A 48 9.66 1.06 15.19
C HIS A 48 9.58 2.58 15.33
N GLY A 49 8.41 3.16 15.59
CA GLY A 49 8.17 4.58 15.90
C GLY A 49 7.59 5.50 14.81
N PRO A 50 7.88 5.39 13.50
CA PRO A 50 7.25 6.29 12.53
C PRO A 50 5.77 5.91 12.31
N LYS A 51 4.90 6.90 12.11
CA LYS A 51 3.52 6.62 11.64
C LYS A 51 3.54 6.21 10.16
N TYR A 52 2.62 5.34 9.75
CA TYR A 52 2.47 4.88 8.36
C TYR A 52 2.59 5.99 7.28
N PRO A 53 1.86 7.12 7.33
CA PRO A 53 1.96 8.14 6.29
C PRO A 53 3.35 8.78 6.23
N ALA A 54 3.97 9.02 7.39
CA ALA A 54 5.34 9.52 7.44
C ALA A 54 6.34 8.49 6.92
N PHE A 55 6.15 7.21 7.23
CA PHE A 55 7.01 6.13 6.72
C PHE A 55 6.99 6.06 5.19
N ILE A 56 5.80 6.00 4.59
CA ILE A 56 5.66 5.90 3.12
C ILE A 56 6.18 7.15 2.40
N VAL A 57 5.84 8.35 2.87
CA VAL A 57 6.30 9.60 2.24
C VAL A 57 7.83 9.68 2.23
N ASN A 58 8.48 9.30 3.33
CA ASN A 58 9.94 9.38 3.41
C ASN A 58 10.64 8.30 2.57
N LEU A 59 10.05 7.12 2.40
CA LEU A 59 10.57 6.11 1.46
C LEU A 59 10.52 6.58 0.01
N VAL A 60 9.39 7.18 -0.40
CA VAL A 60 9.25 7.75 -1.76
C VAL A 60 10.26 8.87 -1.99
N LYS A 61 10.50 9.74 -0.99
CA LYS A 61 11.54 10.79 -1.05
C LYS A 61 12.97 10.25 -1.15
N CYS A 62 13.20 8.99 -0.78
CA CYS A 62 14.49 8.30 -0.96
C CYS A 62 14.54 7.47 -2.25
N GLN A 63 13.58 7.64 -3.18
CA GLN A 63 13.44 6.83 -4.40
C GLN A 63 13.28 5.32 -4.14
N VAL A 64 12.79 4.94 -2.96
CA VAL A 64 12.52 3.53 -2.62
C VAL A 64 11.07 3.20 -2.97
N GLU A 65 10.85 2.76 -4.21
CA GLU A 65 9.52 2.40 -4.72
C GLU A 65 9.17 0.95 -4.40
N LEU A 66 8.71 0.70 -3.17
CA LEU A 66 8.26 -0.63 -2.73
C LEU A 66 6.74 -0.74 -2.73
N HIS A 67 6.24 -1.84 -3.30
CA HIS A 67 4.82 -2.15 -3.25
C HIS A 67 4.36 -2.53 -1.83
N ARG A 68 3.14 -2.13 -1.46
CA ARG A 68 2.58 -2.34 -0.10
C ARG A 68 2.46 -3.81 0.29
N LYS A 69 2.21 -4.70 -0.67
CA LYS A 69 2.22 -6.15 -0.45
C LYS A 69 3.59 -6.61 0.06
N VAL A 70 4.66 -6.22 -0.65
CA VAL A 70 6.03 -6.60 -0.30
C VAL A 70 6.43 -6.01 1.06
N LEU A 71 6.06 -4.74 1.33
CA LEU A 71 6.29 -4.13 2.64
C LEU A 71 5.58 -4.86 3.78
N ALA A 72 4.35 -5.32 3.57
CA ALA A 72 3.61 -6.10 4.55
C ALA A 72 4.22 -7.49 4.76
N ASP A 73 4.72 -8.13 3.71
CA ASP A 73 5.41 -9.42 3.80
C ASP A 73 6.76 -9.28 4.52
N LEU A 74 7.54 -8.25 4.19
CA LEU A 74 8.80 -7.92 4.89
C LEU A 74 8.59 -7.65 6.37
N ALA A 75 7.49 -6.97 6.74
CA ALA A 75 7.17 -6.72 8.14
C ALA A 75 6.92 -8.01 8.94
N ILE A 76 6.42 -9.07 8.30
CA ILE A 76 6.11 -10.36 8.96
C ILE A 76 7.34 -11.27 8.97
N TYR A 77 7.98 -11.46 7.82
CA TYR A 77 9.03 -12.47 7.65
C TYR A 77 10.43 -11.93 7.97
N GLU A 78 10.67 -10.64 7.77
CA GLU A 78 12.02 -10.03 7.82
C GLU A 78 12.05 -8.75 8.68
N PRO A 79 11.88 -8.87 10.01
CA PRO A 79 11.77 -7.71 10.90
C PRO A 79 13.05 -6.86 10.94
N LYS A 80 14.22 -7.47 10.70
CA LYS A 80 15.51 -6.75 10.63
C LYS A 80 15.53 -5.80 9.43
N THR A 81 15.09 -6.28 8.27
CA THR A 81 15.01 -5.49 7.03
C THR A 81 14.01 -4.35 7.19
N PHE A 82 12.83 -4.64 7.75
CA PHE A 82 11.81 -3.62 8.02
C PHE A 82 12.32 -2.55 9.00
N ARG A 83 13.05 -2.94 10.05
CA ARG A 83 13.69 -2.00 10.98
C ARG A 83 14.69 -1.08 10.29
N SER A 84 15.50 -1.58 9.37
CA SER A 84 16.45 -0.76 8.59
C SER A 84 15.72 0.25 7.71
N LEU A 85 14.63 -0.16 7.04
CA LEU A 85 13.78 0.74 6.27
C LEU A 85 13.12 1.81 7.16
N ALA A 86 12.65 1.44 8.35
CA ALA A 86 12.08 2.39 9.30
C ALA A 86 13.12 3.40 9.82
N ALA A 87 14.36 2.95 10.05
CA ALA A 87 15.47 3.82 10.44
C ALA A 87 15.84 4.80 9.31
N LEU A 88 15.89 4.32 8.06
CA LEU A 88 16.09 5.16 6.86
C LEU A 88 15.01 6.25 6.77
N ALA A 89 13.74 5.86 6.86
CA ALA A 89 12.61 6.79 6.80
C ALA A 89 12.66 7.84 7.92
N LYS A 90 13.07 7.45 9.14
CA LYS A 90 13.28 8.40 10.25
C LYS A 90 14.40 9.39 9.96
N ARG A 91 15.55 8.92 9.45
CA ARG A 91 16.68 9.81 9.11
C ARG A 91 16.28 10.82 8.04
N ARG A 92 15.63 10.37 6.95
CA ARG A 92 15.14 11.28 5.90
C ARG A 92 14.15 12.32 6.44
N ARG A 93 13.28 11.91 7.38
CA ARG A 93 12.35 12.83 8.04
C ARG A 93 13.07 13.90 8.84
N GLN A 94 14.11 13.53 9.58
CA GLN A 94 14.93 14.47 10.37
C GLN A 94 15.67 15.46 9.49
N GLU A 95 16.26 15.01 8.39
CA GLU A 95 16.87 15.90 7.39
C GLU A 95 15.85 16.90 6.82
N GLY A 96 14.63 16.44 6.52
CA GLY A 96 13.54 17.30 6.06
C GLY A 96 13.13 18.36 7.09
N PHE A 97 13.08 18.01 8.37
CA PHE A 97 12.82 18.99 9.43
C PHE A 97 13.98 19.99 9.61
N ALA A 98 15.22 19.51 9.57
CA ALA A 98 16.40 20.38 9.65
C ALA A 98 16.43 21.39 8.49
N ALA A 99 16.02 20.96 7.29
CA ALA A 99 15.89 21.84 6.14
C ALA A 99 14.81 22.91 6.32
N ALA A 100 13.65 22.53 6.85
CA ALA A 100 12.54 23.44 7.05
C ALA A 100 12.85 24.52 8.11
N LEU A 101 13.77 24.22 9.04
CA LEU A 101 14.33 25.18 9.98
C LEU A 101 15.43 26.06 9.33
N GLY A 102 16.07 25.56 8.26
CA GLY A 102 17.01 26.29 7.42
C GLY A 102 16.32 27.08 6.30
N ALA A 103 17.11 27.70 5.42
CA ALA A 103 16.60 28.43 4.26
C ALA A 103 15.62 27.58 3.43
N TRP A 104 14.68 28.23 2.72
CA TRP A 104 13.57 27.67 1.90
C TRP A 104 14.01 26.77 0.71
N LYS A 105 15.11 26.05 0.82
CA LYS A 105 15.69 25.13 -0.16
C LYS A 105 15.76 23.73 0.47
N GLU A 106 15.51 22.69 -0.33
CA GLU A 106 15.63 21.32 0.15
C GLU A 106 17.05 21.03 0.69
N PRO A 107 17.18 20.21 1.76
CA PRO A 107 18.47 20.00 2.40
C PRO A 107 19.39 19.21 1.46
N GLU A 108 20.67 19.56 1.39
CA GLU A 108 21.70 18.75 0.72
C GLU A 108 22.19 17.60 1.63
N GLY A 109 21.26 16.92 2.30
CA GLY A 109 21.51 15.71 3.09
C GLY A 109 21.99 14.53 2.23
N ILE A 110 22.57 13.52 2.88
CA ILE A 110 23.09 12.34 2.18
C ILE A 110 21.93 11.56 1.54
N PHE A 111 20.79 11.44 2.23
CA PHE A 111 19.62 10.70 1.75
C PHE A 111 18.63 11.54 0.92
N SER A 112 18.88 12.83 0.73
CA SER A 112 18.08 13.71 -0.13
C SER A 112 18.63 13.84 -1.54
N ARG A 113 19.84 13.33 -1.80
CA ARG A 113 20.42 13.30 -3.15
C ARG A 113 19.63 12.30 -4.01
N VAL A 114 19.06 12.82 -5.09
CA VAL A 114 18.24 12.06 -6.04
C VAL A 114 19.12 11.66 -7.22
N ALA A 115 19.15 10.37 -7.56
CA ALA A 115 19.79 9.91 -8.78
C ALA A 115 19.00 10.41 -9.99
N GLN A 116 19.68 11.13 -10.88
CA GLN A 116 19.10 11.62 -12.13
C GLN A 116 19.25 10.53 -13.20
N TYR A 117 18.15 10.18 -13.86
CA TYR A 117 18.16 9.29 -15.02
C TYR A 117 17.96 10.16 -16.27
N HIS A 118 18.87 10.05 -17.23
CA HIS A 118 18.85 10.76 -18.52
C HIS A 118 18.62 9.80 -19.68
#